data_AF-A0AAW5N4H8-F1
#
_entry.id   AF-A0AAW5N4H8-F1
#
_cell.length_a   1.000
_cell.length_b   1.000
_cell.length_c   1.000
_cell.angle_alpha   90.00
_cell.angle_beta   90.00
_cell.angle_gamma   90.00
#
_symmetry.space_group_name_H-M   'P 1'
#
loop_
_entity.id
_entity.type
_entity.pdbx_description
1 polymer ?
#
loop_
_entity_poly.entity_id
_entity_poly.type
_entity_poly.pdbx_seq_one_letter_code
_entity_poly.pdbx_strand_id
1 'polypeptide(L)'
;AKFLGYEISVRKDYTTQKNARGETRRHRNGNVILHVSREVIKKKLLSLEAMNVKTRNGKEVWSSKGRTYLIDNEPQDIVARFNTEIRGFYNYYSIANNASALGRSFGCIMRFSMLKTFAQKLNSSVRTITNKYREDDKFVVWYTDKKGERKPRVFYNEGFKRITDLGTQKCDNLPYLFNTPSMSLVERLTANKCELCGKEGNVVSHHVRKLSELRGKTGWERKMLKMHRKSLIVCAECHNMIHAENS
;
A
#
# COMPACT_ATOMS: atom_id res chain seq x y z
N ALA A 1 -18.12 -13.45 0.93
CA ALA A 1 -16.83 -14.15 1.19
C ALA A 1 -16.11 -13.50 2.36
N LYS A 2 -15.17 -14.19 3.02
CA LYS A 2 -14.28 -13.61 4.05
C LYS A 2 -12.83 -13.71 3.60
N PHE A 3 -12.08 -12.62 3.67
CA PHE A 3 -10.68 -12.58 3.28
C PHE A 3 -9.93 -11.51 4.08
N LEU A 4 -8.79 -11.86 4.69
CA LEU A 4 -7.93 -10.93 5.45
C LEU A 4 -8.64 -10.08 6.53
N GLY A 5 -9.73 -10.62 7.11
CA GLY A 5 -10.56 -9.92 8.10
C GLY A 5 -11.65 -9.02 7.52
N TYR A 6 -11.77 -8.95 6.20
CA TYR A 6 -12.87 -8.31 5.48
C TYR A 6 -13.96 -9.30 5.11
N GLU A 7 -15.20 -8.87 5.28
CA GLU A 7 -16.41 -9.46 4.73
C GLU A 7 -16.71 -8.77 3.41
N ILE A 8 -16.55 -9.51 2.31
CA ILE A 8 -16.73 -9.03 0.95
C ILE A 8 -18.11 -9.45 0.47
N SER A 9 -18.93 -8.48 0.08
CA SER A 9 -20.26 -8.70 -0.47
C SER A 9 -20.53 -7.78 -1.65
N VAL A 10 -21.45 -8.18 -2.53
CA VAL A 10 -21.95 -7.33 -3.60
C VAL A 10 -23.24 -6.70 -3.15
N ARG A 11 -23.33 -5.37 -3.21
CA ARG A 11 -24.53 -4.63 -2.82
C ARG A 11 -25.68 -4.93 -3.77
N LYS A 12 -26.77 -5.46 -3.23
CA LYS A 12 -28.06 -5.61 -3.94
C LYS A 12 -29.01 -4.52 -3.45
N ASP A 13 -28.92 -3.36 -4.07
CA ASP A 13 -29.71 -2.18 -3.70
C ASP A 13 -30.36 -1.59 -4.94
N TYR A 14 -31.68 -1.80 -5.06
CA TYR A 14 -32.46 -1.39 -6.22
C TYR A 14 -33.00 0.04 -6.11
N THR A 15 -32.64 0.77 -5.05
CA THR A 15 -33.04 2.16 -4.88
C THR A 15 -32.49 3.04 -6.00
N THR A 16 -33.38 3.86 -6.56
CA THR A 16 -33.05 4.84 -7.57
C THR A 16 -32.69 6.17 -6.92
N GLN A 17 -31.62 6.82 -7.40
CA GLN A 17 -31.26 8.17 -7.01
C GLN A 17 -31.10 9.04 -8.25
N LYS A 18 -31.51 10.31 -8.14
CA LYS A 18 -31.26 11.30 -9.18
C LYS A 18 -29.83 11.81 -9.07
N ASN A 19 -29.13 11.88 -10.19
CA ASN A 19 -27.82 12.49 -10.26
C ASN A 19 -27.90 14.02 -10.21
N ALA A 20 -26.74 14.67 -10.09
CA ALA A 20 -26.63 16.12 -10.21
C ALA A 20 -27.19 16.67 -11.54
N ARG A 21 -27.30 15.82 -12.57
CA ARG A 21 -27.90 16.14 -13.89
C ARG A 21 -29.41 15.81 -13.99
N GLY A 22 -30.06 15.41 -12.90
CA GLY A 22 -31.49 15.08 -12.87
C GLY A 22 -31.86 13.67 -13.35
N GLU A 23 -30.93 12.92 -13.94
CA GLU A 23 -31.14 11.55 -14.41
C GLU A 23 -31.33 10.55 -13.26
N THR A 24 -32.36 9.71 -13.36
CA THR A 24 -32.63 8.64 -12.39
C THR A 24 -31.77 7.41 -12.71
N ARG A 25 -30.88 7.01 -11.80
CA ARG A 25 -30.01 5.85 -11.96
C ARG A 25 -29.90 5.02 -10.69
N ARG A 26 -29.56 3.74 -10.83
CA ARG A 26 -29.30 2.81 -9.71
C ARG A 26 -27.79 2.71 -9.43
N HIS A 27 -27.22 3.72 -8.80
CA HIS A 27 -25.76 3.84 -8.60
C HIS A 27 -25.14 2.85 -7.61
N ARG A 28 -25.97 2.25 -6.74
CA ARG A 28 -25.50 1.44 -5.61
C ARG A 28 -25.51 -0.05 -5.90
N ASN A 29 -26.30 -0.49 -6.87
CA ASN A 29 -26.42 -1.90 -7.22
C ASN A 29 -25.14 -2.43 -7.87
N GLY A 30 -24.70 -3.63 -7.50
CA GLY A 30 -23.53 -4.28 -8.10
C GLY A 30 -22.18 -3.83 -7.53
N ASN A 31 -22.15 -2.82 -6.66
CA ASN A 31 -20.90 -2.36 -6.04
C ASN A 31 -20.37 -3.37 -5.02
N VAL A 32 -19.07 -3.64 -5.06
CA VAL A 32 -18.39 -4.43 -4.03
C VAL A 32 -18.31 -3.62 -2.74
N ILE A 33 -18.79 -4.21 -1.64
CA ILE A 33 -18.72 -3.68 -0.28
C ILE A 33 -17.69 -4.48 0.49
N LEU A 34 -16.82 -3.73 1.17
CA LEU A 34 -15.90 -4.24 2.18
C LEU A 34 -16.46 -3.90 3.55
N HIS A 35 -16.84 -4.90 4.32
CA HIS A 35 -17.31 -4.74 5.69
C HIS A 35 -16.34 -5.42 6.65
N VAL A 36 -16.25 -4.93 7.88
CA VAL A 36 -15.45 -5.59 8.93
C VAL A 36 -16.36 -5.88 10.10
N SER A 37 -16.39 -7.15 10.52
CA SER A 37 -17.24 -7.59 11.62
C SER A 37 -16.78 -7.03 12.96
N ARG A 38 -17.75 -6.84 13.86
CA ARG A 38 -17.50 -6.51 15.27
C ARG A 38 -16.66 -7.58 15.98
N GLU A 39 -16.69 -8.81 15.50
CA GLU A 39 -15.85 -9.90 16.02
C GLU A 39 -14.36 -9.63 15.85
N VAL A 40 -13.96 -9.02 14.73
CA VAL A 40 -12.56 -8.67 14.45
C VAL A 40 -12.06 -7.65 15.49
N ILE A 41 -12.89 -6.63 15.75
CA ILE A 41 -12.63 -5.62 16.79
C ILE A 41 -12.54 -6.29 18.17
N LYS A 42 -13.50 -7.15 18.52
CA LYS A 42 -13.56 -7.88 19.80
C LYS A 42 -12.29 -8.71 20.01
N LYS A 43 -11.90 -9.52 19.01
CA LYS A 43 -10.68 -10.34 19.06
C LYS A 43 -9.43 -9.47 19.24
N LYS A 44 -9.33 -8.36 18.50
CA LYS A 44 -8.18 -7.45 18.61
C LYS A 44 -8.09 -6.78 19.99
N LEU A 45 -9.21 -6.27 20.51
CA LEU A 45 -9.24 -5.62 21.83
C LEU A 45 -8.93 -6.58 22.97
N LEU A 46 -9.40 -7.83 22.88
CA LEU A 46 -9.05 -8.89 23.82
C LEU A 46 -7.56 -9.24 23.74
N SER A 47 -7.00 -9.38 22.53
CA SER A 47 -5.57 -9.66 22.34
C SER A 47 -4.65 -8.58 22.92
N LEU A 48 -5.13 -7.34 23.00
CA LEU A 48 -4.41 -6.21 23.58
C LEU A 48 -4.64 -6.05 25.09
N GLU A 49 -5.50 -6.88 25.68
CA GLU A 49 -6.02 -6.76 27.06
C GLU A 49 -6.67 -5.39 27.38
N ALA A 50 -7.16 -4.71 26.34
CA ALA A 50 -7.75 -3.38 26.47
C ALA A 50 -9.21 -3.40 26.90
N MET A 51 -9.84 -4.58 26.90
CA MET A 51 -11.28 -4.75 27.07
C MET A 51 -11.59 -6.05 27.80
N ASN A 52 -12.63 -6.00 28.63
CA ASN A 52 -13.31 -7.17 29.17
C ASN A 52 -14.73 -7.23 28.62
N VAL A 53 -15.21 -8.45 28.37
CA VAL A 53 -16.61 -8.71 28.04
C VAL A 53 -17.36 -8.97 29.35
N LYS A 54 -18.39 -8.18 29.63
CA LYS A 54 -19.27 -8.37 30.78
C LYS A 54 -20.66 -8.69 30.27
N THR A 55 -21.36 -9.62 30.92
CA THR A 55 -22.78 -9.87 30.63
C THR A 55 -23.62 -8.98 31.52
N ARG A 56 -24.49 -8.17 30.93
CA ARG A 56 -25.47 -7.37 31.67
C ARG A 56 -26.85 -7.59 31.05
N ASN A 57 -27.81 -8.03 31.85
CA ASN A 57 -29.18 -8.32 31.41
C ASN A 57 -29.23 -9.28 30.21
N GLY A 58 -28.43 -10.36 30.24
CA GLY A 58 -28.34 -11.34 29.16
C GLY A 58 -27.65 -10.86 27.88
N LYS A 59 -27.16 -9.63 27.83
CA LYS A 59 -26.46 -9.05 26.66
C LYS A 59 -24.97 -8.86 26.95
N GLU A 60 -24.14 -9.10 25.93
CA GLU A 60 -22.72 -8.79 25.99
C GLU A 60 -22.50 -7.27 25.97
N VAL A 61 -21.86 -6.75 27.01
CA VAL A 61 -21.44 -5.34 27.12
C VAL A 61 -19.92 -5.28 27.17
N TRP A 62 -19.36 -4.45 26.29
CA TRP A 62 -17.92 -4.24 26.19
C TRP A 62 -17.49 -3.19 27.20
N SER A 63 -16.58 -3.56 28.11
CA SER A 63 -16.04 -2.65 29.12
C SER A 63 -14.54 -2.50 28.94
N SER A 64 -14.04 -1.27 28.87
CA SER A 64 -12.59 -1.03 28.80
C SER A 64 -11.87 -1.54 30.06
N LYS A 65 -10.64 -2.02 29.91
CA LYS A 65 -9.75 -2.48 30.99
C LYS A 65 -8.44 -1.69 30.93
N GLY A 66 -7.90 -1.29 32.08
CA GLY A 66 -6.54 -0.75 32.16
C GLY A 66 -5.53 -1.87 31.93
N ARG A 67 -4.41 -1.56 31.27
CA ARG A 67 -3.38 -2.54 30.92
C ARG A 67 -2.26 -2.48 31.95
N THR A 68 -2.23 -3.45 32.84
CA THR A 68 -1.30 -3.45 33.99
C THR A 68 0.16 -3.54 33.55
N TYR A 69 0.45 -4.30 32.49
CA TYR A 69 1.80 -4.45 31.95
C TYR A 69 2.41 -3.17 31.33
N LEU A 70 1.62 -2.10 31.17
CA LEU A 70 2.10 -0.80 30.67
C LEU A 70 2.33 0.21 31.81
N ILE A 71 2.05 -0.13 33.06
CA ILE A 71 2.10 0.81 34.19
C ILE A 71 3.53 1.31 34.43
N ASP A 72 4.52 0.44 34.24
CA ASP A 72 5.93 0.76 34.50
C ASP A 72 6.53 1.69 33.44
N ASN A 73 5.94 1.75 32.25
CA ASN A 73 6.40 2.61 31.17
C ASN A 73 6.19 4.10 31.49
N GLU A 74 6.99 4.96 30.86
CA GLU A 74 6.82 6.40 30.97
C GLU A 74 5.47 6.85 30.38
N PRO A 75 4.82 7.90 30.92
CA PRO A 75 3.50 8.35 30.46
C PRO A 75 3.43 8.61 28.95
N GLN A 76 4.46 9.25 28.38
CA GLN A 76 4.57 9.48 26.94
C GLN A 76 4.62 8.18 26.13
N ASP A 77 5.28 7.14 26.62
CA ASP A 77 5.42 5.88 25.89
C ASP A 77 4.16 5.05 25.95
N ILE A 78 3.41 5.15 27.04
CA ILE A 78 2.03 4.63 27.11
C ILE A 78 1.19 5.26 26.00
N VAL A 79 1.17 6.60 25.90
CA VAL A 79 0.39 7.29 24.85
C VAL A 79 0.85 6.89 23.45
N ALA A 80 2.17 6.82 23.21
CA ALA A 80 2.70 6.38 21.91
C ALA A 80 2.27 4.97 21.57
N ARG A 81 2.32 4.04 22.52
CA ARG A 81 1.90 2.66 22.31
C ARG A 81 0.43 2.59 21.86
N PHE A 82 -0.47 3.21 22.61
CA PHE A 82 -1.88 3.28 22.24
C PHE A 82 -2.10 3.94 20.86
N ASN A 83 -1.38 5.03 20.57
CA ASN A 83 -1.48 5.72 19.28
C ASN A 83 -1.04 4.83 18.11
N THR A 84 0.08 4.12 18.24
CA THR A 84 0.57 3.21 17.19
C THR A 84 -0.40 2.06 16.93
N GLU A 85 -1.01 1.51 17.97
CA GLU A 85 -2.02 0.45 17.86
C GLU A 85 -3.30 0.95 17.19
N ILE A 86 -3.77 2.15 17.53
CA ILE A 86 -4.94 2.77 16.88
C ILE A 86 -4.66 3.04 15.41
N ARG A 87 -3.52 3.68 15.10
CA ARG A 87 -3.12 3.97 13.71
C ARG A 87 -2.97 2.70 12.90
N GLY A 88 -2.28 1.68 13.42
CA GLY A 88 -2.08 0.41 12.72
C GLY A 88 -3.40 -0.28 12.41
N PHE A 89 -4.31 -0.35 13.38
CA PHE A 89 -5.64 -0.95 13.18
C PHE A 89 -6.48 -0.15 12.19
N TYR A 90 -6.51 1.18 12.31
CA TYR A 90 -7.24 2.05 11.40
C TYR A 90 -6.68 1.98 9.99
N ASN A 91 -5.38 2.10 9.79
CA ASN A 91 -4.75 2.06 8.46
C ASN A 91 -5.08 0.75 7.74
N TYR A 92 -4.98 -0.38 8.45
CA TYR A 92 -5.27 -1.70 7.88
C TYR A 92 -6.73 -1.84 7.44
N TYR A 93 -7.69 -1.30 8.21
CA TYR A 93 -9.13 -1.40 7.93
C TYR A 93 -9.75 -0.14 7.29
N SER A 94 -8.95 0.84 6.92
CA SER A 94 -9.39 2.18 6.50
C SER A 94 -10.26 2.17 5.23
N ILE A 95 -10.11 1.16 4.38
CA ILE A 95 -10.81 1.01 3.10
C ILE A 95 -12.25 0.49 3.31
N ALA A 96 -12.53 -0.14 4.46
CA ALA A 96 -13.84 -0.71 4.76
C ALA A 96 -14.95 0.34 4.68
N ASN A 97 -16.10 -0.03 4.12
CA ASN A 97 -17.29 0.80 4.05
C ASN A 97 -17.78 1.24 5.44
N ASN A 98 -17.54 0.44 6.47
CA ASN A 98 -17.87 0.74 7.86
C ASN A 98 -16.66 1.22 8.71
N ALA A 99 -15.53 1.59 8.08
CA ALA A 99 -14.30 2.00 8.76
C ALA A 99 -14.53 3.09 9.82
N SER A 100 -15.37 4.10 9.53
CA SER A 100 -15.67 5.17 10.47
C SER A 100 -16.37 4.69 11.75
N ALA A 101 -17.37 3.82 11.61
CA ALA A 101 -18.10 3.29 12.76
C ALA A 101 -17.23 2.32 13.57
N LEU A 102 -16.47 1.46 12.87
CA LEU A 102 -15.54 0.51 13.46
C LEU A 102 -14.42 1.21 14.22
N GLY A 103 -13.76 2.17 13.57
CA GLY A 103 -12.67 2.95 14.15
C GLY A 103 -13.13 3.76 15.35
N ARG A 104 -14.31 4.39 15.30
CA ARG A 104 -14.89 5.10 16.45
C ARG A 104 -15.12 4.17 17.63
N SER A 105 -15.68 2.97 17.41
CA SER A 105 -15.91 1.99 18.48
C SER A 105 -14.59 1.52 19.11
N PHE A 106 -13.61 1.15 18.27
CA PHE A 106 -12.29 0.73 18.71
C PHE A 106 -11.55 1.85 19.47
N GLY A 107 -11.50 3.05 18.89
CA GLY A 107 -10.84 4.22 19.45
C GLY A 107 -11.43 4.65 20.78
N CYS A 108 -12.76 4.58 20.96
CA CYS A 108 -13.40 4.84 22.25
C CYS A 108 -12.90 3.88 23.34
N ILE A 109 -12.86 2.57 23.06
CA ILE A 109 -12.42 1.58 24.06
C ILE A 109 -10.94 1.77 24.38
N MET A 110 -10.11 2.00 23.36
CA MET A 110 -8.69 2.29 23.51
C MET A 110 -8.43 3.55 24.33
N ARG A 111 -9.20 4.63 24.12
CA ARG A 111 -9.12 5.86 24.92
C ARG A 111 -9.40 5.59 26.39
N PHE A 112 -10.50 4.91 26.70
CA PHE A 112 -10.82 4.60 28.10
C PHE A 112 -9.85 3.59 28.73
N SER A 113 -9.34 2.63 27.97
CA SER A 113 -8.30 1.69 28.42
C SER A 113 -7.02 2.43 28.79
N MET A 114 -6.58 3.38 27.96
CA MET A 114 -5.44 4.24 28.23
C MET A 114 -5.66 5.08 29.49
N LEU A 115 -6.81 5.75 29.62
CA LEU A 115 -7.12 6.56 30.80
C LEU A 115 -7.15 5.72 32.10
N LYS A 116 -7.66 4.49 32.05
CA LYS A 116 -7.62 3.57 33.19
C LYS A 116 -6.19 3.15 33.55
N THR A 117 -5.33 2.97 32.55
CA THR A 117 -3.91 2.66 32.73
C THR A 117 -3.21 3.83 33.43
N PHE A 118 -3.46 5.06 33.00
CA PHE A 118 -2.95 6.26 33.65
C PHE A 118 -3.47 6.45 35.07
N ALA A 119 -4.76 6.24 35.27
CA ALA A 119 -5.41 6.31 36.58
C ALA A 119 -4.74 5.35 37.57
N GLN A 120 -4.43 4.12 37.13
CA GLN A 120 -3.72 3.15 37.96
C GLN A 120 -2.26 3.57 38.22
N LYS A 121 -1.52 4.03 37.20
CA LYS A 121 -0.12 4.48 37.33
C LYS A 121 0.02 5.64 38.34
N LEU A 122 -0.90 6.60 38.29
CA LEU A 122 -0.84 7.82 39.10
C LEU A 122 -1.69 7.73 40.37
N ASN A 123 -2.20 6.54 40.71
CA ASN A 123 -3.11 6.29 41.82
C ASN A 123 -4.23 7.34 41.94
N SER A 124 -4.94 7.55 40.83
CA SER A 124 -5.94 8.61 40.72
C SER A 124 -7.18 8.15 39.98
N SER A 125 -8.20 9.01 39.88
CA SER A 125 -9.42 8.70 39.13
C SER A 125 -9.27 9.03 37.64
N VAL A 126 -9.99 8.32 36.79
CA VAL A 126 -10.05 8.61 35.35
C VAL A 126 -10.45 10.06 35.07
N ARG A 127 -11.38 10.62 35.87
CA ARG A 127 -11.84 12.01 35.73
C ARG A 127 -10.71 13.00 36.05
N THR A 128 -9.99 12.77 37.14
CA THR A 128 -8.86 13.61 37.56
C THR A 128 -7.77 13.60 36.49
N ILE A 129 -7.41 12.43 35.98
CA ILE A 129 -6.43 12.29 34.89
C ILE A 129 -6.90 12.99 33.62
N THR A 130 -8.17 12.80 33.23
CA THR A 130 -8.72 13.43 32.03
C THR A 130 -8.61 14.94 32.10
N ASN A 131 -8.93 15.54 33.25
CA ASN A 131 -8.83 16.99 33.42
C ASN A 131 -7.39 17.49 33.52
N LYS A 132 -6.50 16.73 34.19
CA LYS A 132 -5.09 17.11 34.39
C LYS A 132 -4.31 17.21 33.08
N TYR A 133 -4.58 16.30 32.13
CA TYR A 133 -3.88 16.22 30.85
C TYR A 133 -4.71 16.79 29.68
N ARG A 134 -5.76 17.57 29.96
CA ARG A 134 -6.59 18.19 28.92
C ARG A 134 -6.01 19.54 28.51
N GLU A 135 -5.66 19.66 27.24
CA GLU A 135 -5.22 20.90 26.61
C GLU A 135 -5.94 21.03 25.25
N ASP A 136 -6.60 22.16 24.99
CA ASP A 136 -7.35 22.41 23.74
C ASP A 136 -8.28 21.25 23.32
N ASP A 137 -9.03 20.71 24.29
CA ASP A 137 -9.92 19.56 24.13
C ASP A 137 -9.24 18.22 23.76
N LYS A 138 -7.90 18.19 23.77
CA LYS A 138 -7.08 17.02 23.49
C LYS A 138 -6.44 16.50 24.76
N PHE A 139 -6.04 15.23 24.74
CA PHE A 139 -5.25 14.64 25.82
C PHE A 139 -3.77 14.75 25.43
N VAL A 140 -3.00 15.53 26.18
CA VAL A 140 -1.61 15.89 25.86
C VAL A 140 -0.70 15.54 27.02
N VAL A 141 0.41 14.86 26.72
CA VAL A 141 1.47 14.54 27.68
C VAL A 141 2.77 15.18 27.21
N TRP A 142 3.29 16.10 28.00
CA TRP A 142 4.58 16.74 27.74
C TRP A 142 5.73 15.86 28.22
N TYR A 143 6.77 15.71 27.40
CA TYR A 143 7.98 14.99 27.75
C TYR A 143 9.21 15.68 27.15
N THR A 144 10.36 15.47 27.76
CA THR A 144 11.65 15.96 27.26
C THR A 144 12.28 14.85 26.41
N ASP A 145 12.61 15.18 25.16
CA ASP A 145 13.29 14.25 24.25
C ASP A 145 14.75 14.05 24.69
N LYS A 146 15.44 13.04 24.14
CA LYS A 146 16.88 12.79 24.40
C LYS A 146 17.76 13.99 24.05
N LYS A 147 17.26 14.91 23.23
CA LYS A 147 17.90 16.15 22.78
C LYS A 147 17.61 17.35 23.71
N GLY A 148 16.88 17.17 24.80
CA GLY A 148 16.52 18.25 25.74
C GLY A 148 15.30 19.09 25.32
N GLU A 149 14.72 18.84 24.14
CA GLU A 149 13.55 19.57 23.65
C GLU A 149 12.26 19.06 24.31
N ARG A 150 11.43 19.98 24.81
CA ARG A 150 10.12 19.66 25.37
C ARG A 150 9.10 19.50 24.25
N LYS A 151 8.54 18.30 24.08
CA LYS A 151 7.59 17.97 23.02
C LYS A 151 6.23 17.51 23.59
N PRO A 152 5.11 17.93 22.98
CA PRO A 152 3.81 17.40 23.34
C PRO A 152 3.59 16.05 22.65
N ARG A 153 3.11 15.06 23.40
CA ARG A 153 2.59 13.82 22.86
C ARG A 153 1.08 13.79 23.00
N VAL A 154 0.41 13.97 21.87
CA VAL A 154 -1.06 14.05 21.80
C VAL A 154 -1.63 12.66 21.57
N PHE A 155 -2.67 12.28 22.31
CA PHE A 155 -3.44 11.07 22.02
C PHE A 155 -4.17 11.18 20.67
N TYR A 156 -4.30 10.05 19.97
CA TYR A 156 -4.86 9.97 18.62
C TYR A 156 -6.14 10.80 18.42
N ASN A 157 -6.11 11.69 17.42
CA ASN A 157 -7.16 12.65 17.10
C ASN A 157 -7.41 12.82 15.59
N GLU A 158 -6.83 11.98 14.73
CA GLU A 158 -6.91 12.07 13.26
C GLU A 158 -8.28 11.64 12.69
N GLY A 159 -9.16 11.07 13.53
CA GLY A 159 -10.47 10.57 13.12
C GLY A 159 -10.40 9.18 12.47
N PHE A 160 -11.52 8.71 11.92
CA PHE A 160 -11.63 7.35 11.36
C PHE A 160 -12.28 7.33 9.97
N LYS A 161 -12.08 8.38 9.17
CA LYS A 161 -12.75 8.51 7.87
C LYS A 161 -12.34 7.38 6.93
N ARG A 162 -13.31 6.76 6.25
CA ARG A 162 -12.99 5.79 5.19
C ARG A 162 -12.07 6.40 4.13
N ILE A 163 -11.00 5.70 3.80
CA ILE A 163 -10.08 6.06 2.70
C ILE A 163 -10.57 5.33 1.45
N THR A 164 -10.94 6.09 0.41
CA THR A 164 -11.37 5.55 -0.89
C THR A 164 -10.22 5.53 -1.89
N ASP A 165 -9.34 6.51 -1.81
CA ASP A 165 -8.19 6.65 -2.71
C ASP A 165 -6.94 6.32 -1.91
N LEU A 166 -6.37 5.14 -2.15
CA LEU A 166 -5.06 4.78 -1.59
C LEU A 166 -3.92 5.53 -2.27
N GLY A 167 -4.24 6.41 -3.24
CA GLY A 167 -3.31 6.86 -4.25
C GLY A 167 -2.77 5.68 -5.06
N THR A 168 -2.07 5.97 -6.13
CA THR A 168 -1.04 5.05 -6.63
C THR A 168 0.08 5.03 -5.58
N GLN A 169 -0.15 4.37 -4.44
CA GLN A 169 0.97 3.93 -3.63
C GLN A 169 1.90 3.20 -4.58
N LYS A 170 3.20 3.52 -4.53
CA LYS A 170 4.23 2.71 -5.17
C LYS A 170 4.24 1.35 -4.48
N CYS A 171 3.20 0.55 -4.70
CA CYS A 171 3.30 -0.89 -4.64
C CYS A 171 4.45 -1.22 -5.60
N ASP A 172 5.28 -2.20 -5.26
CA ASP A 172 6.32 -2.69 -6.15
C ASP A 172 5.64 -3.10 -7.45
N ASN A 173 5.61 -2.20 -8.43
CA ASN A 173 5.30 -2.51 -9.80
C ASN A 173 6.47 -3.40 -10.21
N LEU A 174 6.35 -4.70 -9.98
CA LEU A 174 7.23 -5.67 -10.60
C LEU A 174 7.27 -5.28 -12.08
N PRO A 175 8.46 -4.96 -12.62
CA PRO A 175 8.54 -4.56 -14.01
C PRO A 175 7.86 -5.65 -14.82
N TYR A 176 7.01 -5.23 -15.75
CA TYR A 176 6.33 -6.12 -16.67
C TYR A 176 7.40 -6.80 -17.53
N LEU A 177 7.94 -7.93 -17.04
CA LEU A 177 9.03 -8.71 -17.63
C LEU A 177 8.52 -9.59 -18.77
N PHE A 178 7.67 -9.05 -19.64
CA PHE A 178 7.44 -9.68 -20.95
C PHE A 178 8.64 -9.33 -21.84
N ASN A 179 9.73 -10.07 -21.65
CA ASN A 179 10.76 -10.17 -22.68
C ASN A 179 10.14 -10.93 -23.85
N THR A 180 9.78 -10.21 -24.92
CA THR A 180 9.53 -10.89 -26.19
C THR A 180 10.82 -11.59 -26.59
N PRO A 181 10.81 -12.91 -26.81
CA PRO A 181 12.01 -13.62 -27.22
C PRO A 181 12.48 -13.01 -28.54
N SER A 182 13.69 -12.46 -28.54
CA SER A 182 14.30 -11.90 -29.74
C SER A 182 14.53 -13.02 -30.75
N MET A 183 14.09 -12.84 -32.00
CA MET A 183 14.19 -13.86 -33.06
C MET A 183 15.59 -14.49 -33.15
N SER A 184 15.63 -15.80 -33.35
CA SER A 184 16.86 -16.56 -33.59
C SER A 184 17.52 -16.16 -34.92
N LEU A 185 18.80 -16.54 -35.14
CA LEU A 185 19.49 -16.25 -36.39
C LEU A 185 18.77 -16.87 -37.60
N VAL A 186 18.26 -18.09 -37.44
CA VAL A 186 17.55 -18.83 -38.49
C VAL A 186 16.26 -18.11 -38.86
N GLU A 187 15.45 -17.73 -37.86
CA GLU A 187 14.20 -16.99 -38.08
C GLU A 187 14.42 -15.65 -38.80
N ARG A 188 15.53 -14.98 -38.50
CA ARG A 188 15.89 -13.71 -39.16
C ARG A 188 16.36 -13.93 -40.61
N LEU A 189 17.06 -15.03 -40.89
CA LEU A 189 17.46 -15.38 -42.26
C LEU A 189 16.23 -15.76 -43.10
N THR A 190 15.31 -16.54 -42.54
CA THR A 190 14.06 -16.92 -43.22
C THR A 190 13.12 -15.74 -43.49
N ALA A 191 13.29 -14.63 -42.76
CA ALA A 191 12.54 -13.40 -43.01
C ALA A 191 12.94 -12.71 -44.33
N ASN A 192 14.03 -13.13 -45.00
CA ASN A 192 14.50 -12.62 -46.29
C ASN A 192 14.52 -11.09 -46.38
N LYS A 193 14.85 -10.43 -45.27
CA LYS A 193 14.80 -8.97 -45.15
C LYS A 193 16.12 -8.43 -44.64
N CYS A 194 16.70 -7.51 -45.38
CA CYS A 194 17.94 -6.85 -44.98
C CYS A 194 17.70 -6.02 -43.73
N GLU A 195 18.46 -6.29 -42.67
CA GLU A 195 18.33 -5.56 -41.42
C GLU A 195 18.89 -4.14 -41.53
N LEU A 196 19.78 -3.83 -42.47
CA LEU A 196 20.30 -2.47 -42.64
C LEU A 196 19.35 -1.57 -43.42
N CYS A 197 18.99 -1.97 -44.64
CA CYS A 197 18.20 -1.14 -45.56
C CYS A 197 16.72 -1.52 -45.63
N GLY A 198 16.31 -2.67 -45.07
CA GLY A 198 14.91 -3.11 -45.05
C GLY A 198 14.40 -3.74 -46.36
N LYS A 199 15.23 -3.84 -47.41
CA LYS A 199 14.85 -4.50 -48.68
C LYS A 199 14.58 -5.99 -48.46
N GLU A 200 13.54 -6.50 -49.12
CA GLU A 200 13.22 -7.94 -49.16
C GLU A 200 13.92 -8.59 -50.36
N GLY A 201 14.55 -9.75 -50.14
CA GLY A 201 15.32 -10.44 -51.17
C GLY A 201 16.34 -11.43 -50.59
N ASN A 202 17.30 -11.85 -51.42
CA ASN A 202 18.34 -12.76 -50.97
C ASN A 202 19.29 -12.06 -49.99
N VAL A 203 19.46 -12.65 -48.80
CA VAL A 203 20.21 -12.07 -47.69
C VAL A 203 21.33 -13.01 -47.23
N VAL A 204 22.43 -12.42 -46.78
CA VAL A 204 23.62 -13.12 -46.28
C VAL A 204 23.91 -12.62 -44.86
N SER A 205 24.45 -13.49 -44.00
CA SER A 205 24.85 -13.12 -42.65
C SER A 205 26.29 -12.57 -42.61
N HIS A 206 26.43 -11.30 -42.26
CA HIS A 206 27.71 -10.70 -41.92
C HIS A 206 28.04 -10.98 -40.45
N HIS A 207 29.24 -11.49 -40.17
CA HIS A 207 29.68 -11.90 -38.83
C HIS A 207 30.95 -11.18 -38.39
N VAL A 208 30.96 -10.75 -37.13
CA VAL A 208 32.12 -10.10 -36.49
C VAL A 208 32.64 -10.99 -35.36
N ARG A 209 33.98 -11.03 -35.16
CA ARG A 209 34.61 -11.86 -34.13
C ARG A 209 34.26 -11.40 -32.71
N LYS A 210 34.42 -10.10 -32.41
CA LYS A 210 34.08 -9.52 -31.10
C LYS A 210 33.28 -8.22 -31.25
N LEU A 211 32.23 -8.05 -30.44
CA LEU A 211 31.44 -6.82 -30.41
C LEU A 211 32.26 -5.60 -29.94
N SER A 212 33.27 -5.83 -29.11
CA SER A 212 34.18 -4.80 -28.61
C SER A 212 35.10 -4.22 -29.69
N GLU A 213 35.21 -4.85 -30.86
CA GLU A 213 36.01 -4.36 -31.98
C GLU A 213 35.27 -3.24 -32.75
N LEU A 214 33.94 -3.18 -32.62
CA LEU A 214 33.11 -2.18 -33.30
C LEU A 214 33.15 -0.85 -32.55
N ARG A 215 33.52 0.23 -33.25
CA ARG A 215 33.63 1.58 -32.65
C ARG A 215 32.35 2.41 -32.77
N GLY A 216 31.34 1.90 -33.49
CA GLY A 216 30.05 2.57 -33.68
C GLY A 216 30.11 3.79 -34.60
N LYS A 217 31.15 3.88 -35.44
CA LYS A 217 31.34 5.00 -36.37
C LYS A 217 30.37 4.90 -37.54
N THR A 218 30.22 3.69 -38.10
CA THR A 218 29.34 3.45 -39.26
C THR A 218 27.92 3.04 -38.84
N GLY A 219 26.96 3.18 -39.75
CA GLY A 219 25.56 2.85 -39.49
C GLY A 219 25.33 1.37 -39.13
N TRP A 220 26.14 0.47 -39.71
CA TRP A 220 26.03 -0.96 -39.45
C TRP A 220 26.61 -1.38 -38.10
N GLU A 221 27.73 -0.77 -37.68
CA GLU A 221 28.31 -0.98 -36.35
C GLU A 221 27.35 -0.58 -35.23
N ARG A 222 26.73 0.60 -35.35
CA ARG A 222 25.74 1.10 -34.37
C ARG A 222 24.57 0.14 -34.22
N LYS A 223 24.14 -0.47 -35.33
CA LYS A 223 23.04 -1.42 -35.35
C LYS A 223 23.40 -2.72 -34.65
N MET A 224 24.61 -3.26 -34.89
CA MET A 224 25.09 -4.47 -34.20
C MET A 224 25.30 -4.25 -32.70
N LEU A 225 25.82 -3.07 -32.31
CA LEU A 225 25.97 -2.69 -30.90
C LEU A 225 24.61 -2.56 -30.20
N LYS A 226 23.62 -1.89 -30.83
CA LYS A 226 22.27 -1.75 -30.28
C LYS A 226 21.56 -3.09 -30.10
N MET A 227 21.78 -4.04 -31.01
CA MET A 227 21.21 -5.39 -30.92
C MET A 227 22.01 -6.31 -29.98
N HIS A 228 23.22 -5.92 -29.57
CA HIS A 228 24.18 -6.77 -28.86
C HIS A 228 24.41 -8.14 -29.52
N ARG A 229 24.49 -8.18 -30.85
CA ARG A 229 24.61 -9.43 -31.65
C ARG A 229 25.80 -9.37 -32.61
N LYS A 230 26.55 -10.47 -32.69
CA LYS A 230 27.73 -10.63 -33.57
C LYS A 230 27.39 -10.93 -35.04
N SER A 231 26.10 -11.02 -35.37
CA SER A 231 25.60 -11.37 -36.70
C SER A 231 24.59 -10.33 -37.18
N LEU A 232 24.74 -9.86 -38.41
CA LEU A 232 23.86 -8.90 -39.06
C LEU A 232 23.42 -9.47 -40.40
N ILE A 233 22.12 -9.48 -40.68
CA ILE A 233 21.60 -10.05 -41.94
C ILE A 233 21.43 -8.92 -42.95
N VAL A 234 22.10 -9.05 -44.08
CA VAL A 234 22.27 -7.97 -45.05
C VAL A 234 22.07 -8.46 -46.48
N CYS A 235 21.59 -7.60 -47.37
CA CYS A 235 21.60 -7.89 -48.81
C CYS A 235 23.02 -7.78 -49.39
N ALA A 236 23.23 -8.28 -50.61
CA ALA A 236 24.54 -8.25 -51.27
C ALA A 236 25.14 -6.83 -51.39
N GLU A 237 24.33 -5.83 -51.72
CA GLU A 237 24.75 -4.42 -51.80
C GLU A 237 25.32 -3.92 -50.45
N CYS A 238 24.59 -4.14 -49.36
CA CYS A 238 25.02 -3.73 -48.03
C CYS A 238 26.21 -4.57 -47.53
N HIS A 239 26.28 -5.85 -47.92
CA HIS A 239 27.43 -6.69 -47.58
C HIS A 239 28.72 -6.17 -48.24
N ASN A 240 28.65 -5.81 -49.51
CA ASN A 240 29.80 -5.25 -50.24
C ASN A 240 30.22 -3.89 -49.69
N MET A 241 29.26 -3.05 -49.32
CA MET A 241 29.53 -1.77 -48.65
C MET A 241 30.30 -1.96 -47.33
N ILE A 242 29.93 -2.95 -46.51
CA ILE A 242 30.63 -3.25 -45.25
C ILE A 242 32.08 -3.70 -45.50
N HIS A 243 32.32 -4.50 -46.54
CA HIS A 243 33.67 -4.94 -46.89
C HIS A 243 34.52 -3.83 -47.52
N ALA A 244 33.90 -2.94 -48.29
CA ALA A 244 34.57 -1.78 -48.87
C ALA A 244 34.95 -0.73 -47.81
N GLU A 245 34.15 -0.56 -46.75
CA GLU A 245 34.47 0.34 -45.63
C GLU A 245 35.52 -0.21 -44.66
N ASN A 246 35.76 -1.52 -44.67
CA ASN A 246 36.75 -2.21 -43.82
C ASN A 246 38.06 -2.55 -44.54
N SER A 247 38.16 -2.27 -45.85
CA SER A 247 39.39 -2.39 -46.64
C SER A 247 40.17 -1.07 -46.60
#